data_AF-A0A085LGH8-F1
#
_entry.id   AF-A0A085LGH8-F1
#
_cell.length_a   1.000
_cell.length_b   1.000
_cell.length_c   1.000
_cell.angle_alpha   90.00
_cell.angle_beta   90.00
_cell.angle_gamma   90.00
#
_symmetry.space_group_name_H-M   'P 1'
#
loop_
_entity.id
_entity.type
_entity.pdbx_description
1 polymer ?
#
loop_
_entity_poly.entity_id
_entity_poly.type
_entity_poly.pdbx_seq_one_letter_code
_entity_poly.pdbx_strand_id
1 'polypeptide(L)'
;MRERESDGEPFFPLELAALVHEESSHLARLLRDEARREGTDVVIDSVLSNPRAAVALGNQIAAAGYEVEVVDVEVPYELSQTRIAQRWRESYEGAIVTGEGLGDRWVPSVYARYVFDGPDGRARSQKSAATLAATCPAVLRYRRFWTRAADAAMRVETDLGRFQRGRASGALVHRYKVPRVSGAGAADPRSVAPRWPRTRVWAGKVRTRPPLMRWLRCRRSCELELMGRSTRAPSATAPVRVA
;
A
#
# COMPACT_ATOMS: atom_id res chain seq x y z
N MET A 1 -26.43 -19.13 -0.68
CA MET A 1 -25.20 -19.88 -0.30
C MET A 1 -25.58 -21.27 0.12
N ARG A 2 -26.26 -21.47 1.25
CA ARG A 2 -26.71 -22.81 1.70
C ARG A 2 -27.50 -23.62 0.67
N GLU A 3 -28.36 -22.96 -0.10
CA GLU A 3 -29.11 -23.60 -1.19
C GLU A 3 -28.21 -24.09 -2.34
N ARG A 4 -27.18 -23.31 -2.69
CA ARG A 4 -26.19 -23.69 -3.70
C ARG A 4 -25.22 -24.76 -3.20
N GLU A 5 -24.87 -24.73 -1.92
CA GLU A 5 -24.12 -25.81 -1.25
C GLU A 5 -24.93 -27.11 -1.30
N SER A 6 -26.24 -27.06 -1.04
CA SER A 6 -27.10 -28.26 -1.17
C SER A 6 -27.26 -28.76 -2.59
N ASP A 7 -27.14 -27.87 -3.59
CA ASP A 7 -27.12 -28.23 -5.02
C ASP A 7 -25.76 -28.82 -5.46
N GLY A 8 -24.80 -28.95 -4.56
CA GLY A 8 -23.48 -29.54 -4.82
C GLY A 8 -22.45 -28.58 -5.41
N GLU A 9 -22.71 -27.26 -5.38
CA GLU A 9 -21.72 -26.26 -5.80
C GLU A 9 -20.53 -26.28 -4.82
N PRO A 10 -19.28 -26.47 -5.31
CA PRO A 10 -18.11 -26.46 -4.45
C PRO A 10 -17.81 -25.02 -3.98
N PHE A 11 -17.60 -24.87 -2.67
CA PHE A 11 -17.17 -23.61 -2.05
C PHE A 11 -15.78 -23.74 -1.46
N PHE A 12 -14.92 -22.77 -1.74
CA PHE A 12 -13.54 -22.76 -1.25
C PHE A 12 -13.36 -21.83 -0.05
N PRO A 13 -12.35 -22.04 0.82
CA PRO A 13 -12.19 -21.29 2.07
C PRO A 13 -12.24 -19.75 1.94
N LEU A 14 -11.65 -19.15 0.90
CA LEU A 14 -11.64 -17.69 0.73
C LEU A 14 -12.97 -17.12 0.23
N GLU A 15 -13.88 -17.94 -0.30
CA GLU A 15 -15.25 -17.51 -0.61
C GLU A 15 -16.06 -17.27 0.66
N LEU A 16 -15.68 -17.93 1.76
CA LEU A 16 -16.23 -17.76 3.09
C LEU A 16 -15.54 -16.66 3.91
N ALA A 17 -14.59 -15.91 3.32
CA ALA A 17 -13.80 -14.90 4.03
C ALA A 17 -14.65 -13.78 4.69
N ALA A 18 -15.89 -13.58 4.26
CA ALA A 18 -16.81 -12.65 4.90
C ALA A 18 -17.14 -13.07 6.36
N LEU A 19 -17.12 -14.36 6.68
CA LEU A 19 -17.40 -14.87 8.03
C LEU A 19 -16.33 -14.46 9.06
N VAL A 20 -15.11 -14.18 8.60
CA VAL A 20 -13.98 -13.78 9.45
C VAL A 20 -13.60 -12.30 9.26
N HIS A 21 -14.47 -11.50 8.64
CA HIS A 21 -14.16 -10.10 8.34
C HIS A 21 -13.85 -9.27 9.59
N GLU A 22 -14.66 -9.39 10.64
CA GLU A 22 -14.48 -8.65 11.89
C GLU A 22 -13.22 -9.10 12.65
N GLU A 23 -13.04 -10.42 12.79
CA GLU A 23 -11.87 -11.04 13.42
C GLU A 23 -10.57 -10.60 12.72
N SER A 24 -10.51 -10.73 11.39
CA SER A 24 -9.33 -10.34 10.60
C SER A 24 -9.06 -8.83 10.67
N SER A 25 -10.11 -8.01 10.67
CA SER A 25 -9.99 -6.56 10.85
C SER A 25 -9.51 -6.18 12.24
N HIS A 26 -9.86 -6.95 13.27
CA HIS A 26 -9.35 -6.78 14.63
C HIS A 26 -7.87 -7.14 14.73
N LEU A 27 -7.48 -8.31 14.23
CA LEU A 27 -6.08 -8.75 14.23
C LEU A 27 -5.19 -7.80 13.43
N ALA A 28 -5.64 -7.29 12.29
CA ALA A 28 -4.90 -6.31 11.50
C ALA A 28 -4.68 -4.98 12.24
N ARG A 29 -5.63 -4.57 13.11
CA ARG A 29 -5.46 -3.38 13.96
C ARG A 29 -4.43 -3.65 15.06
N LEU A 30 -4.53 -4.78 15.75
CA LEU A 30 -3.58 -5.17 16.79
C LEU A 30 -2.14 -5.25 16.25
N LEU A 31 -1.93 -5.92 15.12
CA LEU A 31 -0.61 -6.03 14.49
C LEU A 31 -0.05 -4.67 14.07
N ARG A 32 -0.91 -3.75 13.60
CA ARG A 32 -0.49 -2.38 13.26
C ARG A 32 -0.09 -1.59 14.50
N ASP A 33 -0.86 -1.69 15.58
CA ASP A 33 -0.56 -1.00 16.83
C ASP A 33 0.73 -1.53 17.46
N GLU A 34 0.95 -2.84 17.38
CA GLU A 34 2.19 -3.48 17.82
C GLU A 34 3.40 -3.02 17.00
N ALA A 35 3.33 -3.13 15.67
CA ALA A 35 4.40 -2.66 14.79
C ALA A 35 4.69 -1.17 14.99
N ARG A 36 3.65 -0.36 15.28
CA ARG A 36 3.78 1.06 15.60
C ARG A 36 4.58 1.26 16.89
N ARG A 37 4.24 0.52 17.95
CA ARG A 37 4.91 0.54 19.27
C ARG A 37 6.37 0.13 19.18
N GLU A 38 6.67 -0.85 18.34
CA GLU A 38 8.04 -1.35 18.11
C GLU A 38 8.89 -0.43 17.20
N GLY A 39 8.28 0.54 16.52
CA GLY A 39 8.98 1.42 15.58
C GLY A 39 9.30 0.77 14.23
N THR A 40 8.58 -0.29 13.85
CA THR A 40 8.82 -1.06 12.63
C THR A 40 8.31 -0.34 11.37
N ASP A 41 9.09 -0.37 10.28
CA ASP A 41 8.63 0.07 8.94
C ASP A 41 7.35 -0.71 8.56
N VAL A 42 6.21 -0.03 8.49
CA VAL A 42 4.93 -0.65 8.11
C VAL A 42 4.52 -0.30 6.69
N VAL A 43 3.83 -1.24 6.06
CA VAL A 43 2.96 -0.97 4.91
C VAL A 43 1.50 -1.17 5.30
N ILE A 44 0.69 -0.16 5.06
CA ILE A 44 -0.74 -0.22 5.31
C ILE A 44 -1.45 -0.27 3.96
N ASP A 45 -2.00 -1.46 3.65
CA ASP A 45 -2.86 -1.66 2.50
C ASP A 45 -4.31 -1.26 2.85
N SER A 46 -4.87 -0.34 2.07
CA SER A 46 -6.23 0.15 2.27
C SER A 46 -6.76 0.76 0.99
N VAL A 47 -8.06 0.58 0.74
CA VAL A 47 -8.78 1.22 -0.36
C VAL A 47 -8.84 2.75 -0.20
N LEU A 48 -8.65 3.29 1.01
CA LEU A 48 -8.58 4.74 1.22
C LEU A 48 -9.84 5.50 0.71
N SER A 49 -11.04 4.90 0.77
CA SER A 49 -12.27 5.47 0.18
C SER A 49 -12.89 6.64 0.97
N ASN A 50 -12.37 6.98 2.16
CA ASN A 50 -12.86 8.07 3.00
C ASN A 50 -11.73 9.06 3.33
N PRO A 51 -11.80 10.32 2.86
CA PRO A 51 -10.75 11.32 3.10
C PRO A 51 -10.52 11.63 4.59
N ARG A 52 -11.58 11.68 5.41
CA ARG A 52 -11.44 11.96 6.85
C ARG A 52 -10.71 10.82 7.56
N ALA A 53 -11.06 9.58 7.25
CA ALA A 53 -10.39 8.40 7.79
C ALA A 53 -8.93 8.32 7.33
N ALA A 54 -8.66 8.66 6.07
CA ALA A 54 -7.31 8.73 5.53
C ALA A 54 -6.42 9.72 6.30
N VAL A 55 -6.91 10.95 6.52
CA VAL A 55 -6.20 11.98 7.29
C VAL A 55 -6.01 11.56 8.74
N ALA A 56 -7.04 10.99 9.38
CA ALA A 56 -6.94 10.48 10.75
C ALA A 56 -5.85 9.40 10.88
N LEU A 57 -5.80 8.46 9.93
CA LEU A 57 -4.74 7.45 9.86
C LEU A 57 -3.36 8.09 9.70
N GLY A 58 -3.22 9.06 8.78
CA GLY A 58 -1.98 9.81 8.60
C GLY A 58 -1.51 10.51 9.87
N ASN A 59 -2.43 11.13 10.60
CA ASN A 59 -2.13 11.79 11.87
C ASN A 59 -1.72 10.81 12.97
N GLN A 60 -2.34 9.64 13.06
CA GLN A 60 -1.95 8.59 14.02
C GLN A 60 -0.53 8.08 13.74
N ILE A 61 -0.19 7.89 12.47
CA ILE A 61 1.14 7.45 12.03
C ILE A 61 2.19 8.55 12.31
N ALA A 62 1.85 9.81 11.99
CA ALA A 62 2.71 10.96 12.26
C ALA A 62 2.96 11.14 13.77
N ALA A 63 1.94 10.98 14.60
CA ALA A 63 2.05 11.09 16.05
C ALA A 63 2.99 10.03 16.65
N ALA A 64 3.14 8.88 15.99
CA ALA A 64 4.11 7.85 16.36
C ALA A 64 5.53 8.10 15.80
N GLY A 65 5.78 9.25 15.18
CA GLY A 65 7.11 9.67 14.72
C GLY A 65 7.53 9.06 13.39
N TYR A 66 6.60 8.54 12.60
CA TYR A 66 6.89 8.03 11.27
C TYR A 66 6.83 9.12 10.20
N GLU A 67 7.69 8.98 9.21
CA GLU A 67 7.55 9.65 7.92
C GLU A 67 6.71 8.80 6.98
N VAL A 68 5.86 9.42 6.16
CA VAL A 68 4.87 8.73 5.32
C VAL A 68 5.16 8.93 3.84
N GLU A 69 5.10 7.83 3.07
CA GLU A 69 5.01 7.87 1.60
C GLU A 69 3.63 7.35 1.16
N VAL A 70 2.85 8.21 0.51
CA VAL A 70 1.56 7.84 -0.08
C VAL A 70 1.78 7.30 -1.49
N VAL A 71 1.37 6.05 -1.71
CA VAL A 71 1.36 5.39 -3.01
C VAL A 71 -0.08 5.10 -3.38
N ASP A 72 -0.51 5.72 -4.47
CA ASP A 72 -1.87 5.72 -4.99
C ASP A 72 -1.86 5.01 -6.34
N VAL A 73 -2.67 3.98 -6.52
CA VAL A 73 -2.65 3.11 -7.71
C VAL A 73 -4.05 3.04 -8.28
N GLU A 74 -4.19 3.60 -9.47
CA GLU A 74 -5.50 3.91 -10.04
C GLU A 74 -5.67 3.31 -11.44
N VAL A 75 -6.92 2.96 -11.76
CA VAL A 75 -7.37 2.41 -13.04
C VAL A 75 -8.79 2.89 -13.33
N PRO A 76 -9.27 2.88 -14.59
CA PRO A 76 -10.69 3.03 -14.88
C PRO A 76 -11.54 1.94 -14.21
N TYR A 77 -12.79 2.27 -13.91
CA TYR A 77 -13.76 1.35 -13.28
C TYR A 77 -13.89 0.04 -14.06
N GLU A 78 -14.03 0.12 -15.37
CA GLU A 78 -14.24 -1.01 -16.28
C GLU A 78 -13.05 -1.98 -16.23
N LEU A 79 -11.84 -1.42 -16.16
CA LEU A 79 -10.62 -2.22 -16.00
C LEU A 79 -10.55 -2.85 -14.61
N SER A 80 -10.93 -2.11 -13.56
CA SER A 80 -10.99 -2.63 -12.19
C SER A 80 -11.95 -3.82 -12.08
N GLN A 81 -13.18 -3.67 -12.59
CA GLN A 81 -14.19 -4.73 -12.61
C GLN A 81 -13.73 -5.96 -13.38
N THR A 82 -13.14 -5.75 -14.55
CA THR A 82 -12.60 -6.85 -15.35
C THR A 82 -11.54 -7.61 -14.59
N ARG A 83 -10.61 -6.91 -13.91
CA ARG A 83 -9.55 -7.53 -13.11
C ARG A 83 -10.06 -8.25 -11.86
N ILE A 84 -11.09 -7.69 -11.20
CA ILE A 84 -11.77 -8.34 -10.07
C ILE A 84 -12.38 -9.67 -10.52
N ALA A 85 -13.14 -9.65 -11.61
CA ALA A 85 -13.80 -10.84 -12.13
C ALA A 85 -12.78 -11.88 -12.63
N GLN A 86 -11.73 -11.44 -13.33
CA GLN A 86 -10.66 -12.30 -13.82
C GLN A 86 -9.90 -12.96 -12.67
N ARG A 87 -9.50 -12.21 -11.63
CA ARG A 87 -8.77 -12.75 -10.48
C ARG A 87 -9.58 -13.83 -9.77
N TRP A 88 -10.86 -13.58 -9.52
CA TRP A 88 -11.74 -14.58 -8.92
C TRP A 88 -11.86 -15.82 -9.81
N ARG A 89 -12.12 -15.64 -11.11
CA ARG A 89 -12.27 -16.75 -12.05
C ARG A 89 -11.01 -17.63 -12.10
N GLU A 90 -9.84 -17.03 -12.25
CA GLU A 90 -8.57 -17.74 -12.30
C GLU A 90 -8.32 -18.57 -11.03
N SER A 91 -8.62 -18.00 -9.85
CA SER A 91 -8.50 -18.72 -8.58
C SER A 91 -9.55 -19.82 -8.41
N TYR A 92 -10.79 -19.57 -8.83
CA TYR A 92 -11.89 -20.54 -8.74
C TYR A 92 -11.66 -21.72 -9.69
N GLU A 93 -11.47 -21.45 -10.99
CA GLU A 93 -11.20 -22.48 -12.01
C GLU A 93 -9.92 -23.26 -11.67
N GLY A 94 -8.89 -22.56 -11.19
CA GLY A 94 -7.67 -23.20 -10.69
C GLY A 94 -7.97 -24.22 -9.60
N ALA A 95 -8.71 -23.83 -8.56
CA ALA A 95 -9.05 -24.71 -7.44
C ALA A 95 -9.97 -25.87 -7.83
N ILE A 96 -10.85 -25.68 -8.83
CA ILE A 96 -11.68 -26.76 -9.40
C ILE A 96 -10.80 -27.78 -10.14
N VAL A 97 -9.88 -27.32 -10.99
CA VAL A 97 -9.05 -28.20 -11.82
C VAL A 97 -8.06 -29.02 -10.98
N THR A 98 -7.44 -28.40 -9.97
CA THR A 98 -6.43 -29.06 -9.15
C THR A 98 -7.05 -29.86 -8.00
N GLY A 99 -8.28 -29.54 -7.57
CA GLY A 99 -8.83 -30.00 -6.29
C GLY A 99 -8.06 -29.46 -5.07
N GLU A 100 -7.09 -28.55 -5.30
CA GLU A 100 -6.17 -27.99 -4.32
C GLU A 100 -6.20 -26.46 -4.44
N GLY A 101 -6.49 -25.75 -3.35
CA GLY A 101 -6.47 -24.30 -3.36
C GLY A 101 -7.43 -23.70 -2.35
N LEU A 102 -7.31 -22.38 -2.15
CA LEU A 102 -8.16 -21.63 -1.22
C LEU A 102 -9.30 -20.88 -1.93
N GLY A 103 -9.34 -20.91 -3.28
CA GLY A 103 -10.23 -20.05 -4.08
C GLY A 103 -9.84 -18.57 -3.99
N ASP A 104 -10.78 -17.67 -4.26
CA ASP A 104 -10.69 -16.24 -3.96
C ASP A 104 -12.10 -15.72 -3.64
N ARG A 105 -12.20 -14.56 -3.01
CA ARG A 105 -13.48 -13.95 -2.67
C ARG A 105 -14.07 -13.21 -3.87
N TRP A 106 -15.28 -13.60 -4.28
CA TRP A 106 -16.07 -12.79 -5.22
C TRP A 106 -16.38 -11.41 -4.64
N VAL A 107 -16.15 -10.36 -5.44
CA VAL A 107 -16.51 -8.98 -5.09
C VAL A 107 -17.66 -8.53 -5.99
N PRO A 108 -18.89 -8.39 -5.45
CA PRO A 108 -20.03 -7.91 -6.23
C PRO A 108 -19.78 -6.53 -6.83
N SER A 109 -20.21 -6.33 -8.07
CA SER A 109 -19.97 -5.09 -8.84
C SER A 109 -20.52 -3.84 -8.15
N VAL A 110 -21.60 -3.96 -7.37
CA VAL A 110 -22.19 -2.88 -6.57
C VAL A 110 -21.21 -2.32 -5.52
N TYR A 111 -20.39 -3.17 -4.90
CA TYR A 111 -19.37 -2.71 -3.95
C TYR A 111 -18.24 -1.96 -4.65
N ALA A 112 -17.79 -2.48 -5.80
CA ALA A 112 -16.78 -1.78 -6.58
C ALA A 112 -17.32 -0.45 -7.12
N ARG A 113 -18.58 -0.36 -7.59
CA ARG A 113 -19.21 0.93 -7.99
C ARG A 113 -19.14 1.98 -6.89
N TYR A 114 -19.40 1.62 -5.64
CA TYR A 114 -19.33 2.53 -4.49
C TYR A 114 -17.93 3.11 -4.24
N VAL A 115 -16.87 2.46 -4.73
CA VAL A 115 -15.50 3.01 -4.65
C VAL A 115 -15.23 4.02 -5.77
N PHE A 116 -15.95 3.93 -6.90
CA PHE A 116 -15.75 4.70 -8.13
C PHE A 116 -16.74 5.87 -8.33
N ASP A 117 -17.51 6.24 -7.31
CA ASP A 117 -18.40 7.40 -7.33
C ASP A 117 -17.74 8.68 -6.77
N GLY A 118 -16.41 8.79 -6.93
CA GLY A 118 -15.67 10.00 -6.65
C GLY A 118 -15.87 11.08 -7.72
N PRO A 119 -15.28 12.27 -7.53
CA PRO A 119 -15.34 13.36 -8.51
C PRO A 119 -14.90 12.90 -9.90
N ASP A 120 -15.57 13.40 -10.93
CA ASP A 120 -15.29 13.09 -12.35
C ASP A 120 -15.37 11.58 -12.70
N GLY A 121 -16.12 10.79 -11.91
CA GLY A 121 -16.25 9.34 -12.10
C GLY A 121 -14.99 8.55 -11.72
N ARG A 122 -14.09 9.16 -10.94
CA ARG A 122 -12.84 8.54 -10.47
C ARG A 122 -13.05 7.84 -9.14
N ALA A 123 -12.08 7.01 -8.75
CA ALA A 123 -12.10 6.36 -7.46
C ALA A 123 -12.02 7.39 -6.31
N ARG A 124 -12.76 7.14 -5.23
CA ARG A 124 -12.70 7.93 -3.99
C ARG A 124 -11.30 7.96 -3.39
N SER A 125 -10.54 6.87 -3.55
CA SER A 125 -9.13 6.73 -3.14
C SER A 125 -8.28 7.87 -3.64
N GLN A 126 -8.44 8.27 -4.90
CA GLN A 126 -7.67 9.34 -5.53
C GLN A 126 -7.82 10.67 -4.77
N LYS A 127 -9.05 11.04 -4.39
CA LYS A 127 -9.31 12.26 -3.60
C LYS A 127 -8.76 12.14 -2.19
N SER A 128 -8.96 10.99 -1.54
CA SER A 128 -8.48 10.76 -0.18
C SER A 128 -6.96 10.78 -0.09
N ALA A 129 -6.26 10.14 -1.03
CA ALA A 129 -4.81 10.09 -1.10
C ALA A 129 -4.22 11.49 -1.34
N ALA A 130 -4.79 12.25 -2.27
CA ALA A 130 -4.40 13.64 -2.50
C ALA A 130 -4.65 14.53 -1.27
N THR A 131 -5.78 14.35 -0.59
CA THR A 131 -6.12 15.09 0.64
C THR A 131 -5.11 14.77 1.75
N LEU A 132 -4.90 13.48 2.03
CA LEU A 132 -3.92 13.01 3.02
C LEU A 132 -2.53 13.58 2.73
N ALA A 133 -2.08 13.50 1.48
CA ALA A 133 -0.78 14.01 1.08
C ALA A 133 -0.63 15.53 1.32
N ALA A 134 -1.68 16.30 1.01
CA ALA A 134 -1.68 17.74 1.18
C ALA A 134 -1.71 18.15 2.67
N THR A 135 -2.53 17.49 3.49
CA THR A 135 -2.83 17.94 4.85
C THR A 135 -1.91 17.34 5.91
N CYS A 136 -1.35 16.15 5.69
CA CYS A 136 -0.49 15.50 6.68
C CYS A 136 0.97 15.94 6.49
N PRO A 137 1.59 16.63 7.47
CA PRO A 137 2.96 17.12 7.35
C PRO A 137 4.00 15.99 7.31
N ALA A 138 3.69 14.83 7.91
CA ALA A 138 4.56 13.65 7.86
C ALA A 138 4.65 13.02 6.46
N VAL A 139 3.77 13.37 5.53
CA VAL A 139 3.83 12.86 4.15
C VAL A 139 4.98 13.51 3.40
N LEU A 140 6.06 12.78 3.19
CA LEU A 140 7.26 13.27 2.50
C LEU A 140 7.20 13.07 0.98
N ARG A 141 6.37 12.12 0.53
CA ARG A 141 6.20 11.81 -0.89
C ARG A 141 4.80 11.32 -1.20
N TYR A 142 4.25 11.77 -2.33
CA TYR A 142 3.00 11.28 -2.89
C TYR A 142 3.23 10.85 -4.33
N ARG A 143 3.02 9.57 -4.62
CA ARG A 143 3.10 9.00 -5.96
C ARG A 143 1.77 8.41 -6.38
N ARG A 144 1.28 8.82 -7.54
CA ARG A 144 0.10 8.22 -8.17
C ARG A 144 0.49 7.52 -9.45
N PHE A 145 0.10 6.27 -9.53
CA PHE A 145 0.26 5.40 -10.68
C PHE A 145 -1.09 5.23 -11.35
N TRP A 146 -1.10 5.22 -12.68
CA TRP A 146 -2.30 5.05 -13.48
C TRP A 146 -2.08 3.98 -14.54
N THR A 147 -3.03 3.03 -14.66
CA THR A 147 -3.08 2.09 -15.79
C THR A 147 -4.31 2.37 -16.62
N ARG A 148 -4.12 2.79 -17.88
CA ARG A 148 -5.21 3.27 -18.74
C ARG A 148 -6.09 2.15 -19.29
N ALA A 149 -5.51 1.01 -19.62
CA ALA A 149 -6.16 -0.12 -20.27
C ALA A 149 -5.43 -1.43 -19.89
N ALA A 150 -6.03 -2.58 -20.18
CA ALA A 150 -5.49 -3.88 -19.77
C ALA A 150 -4.07 -4.16 -20.31
N ASP A 151 -3.81 -3.73 -21.54
CA ASP A 151 -2.56 -3.88 -22.29
C ASP A 151 -1.59 -2.69 -22.11
N ALA A 152 -2.04 -1.62 -21.46
CA ALA A 152 -1.22 -0.44 -21.23
C ALA A 152 -0.26 -0.65 -20.05
N ALA A 153 0.99 -0.22 -20.21
CA ALA A 153 1.92 -0.15 -19.09
C ALA A 153 1.43 0.84 -18.03
N MET A 154 1.63 0.50 -16.76
CA MET A 154 1.39 1.41 -15.63
C MET A 154 2.34 2.62 -15.73
N ARG A 155 1.79 3.83 -15.62
CA ARG A 155 2.54 5.09 -15.70
C ARG A 155 2.46 5.86 -14.39
N VAL A 156 3.48 6.68 -14.12
CA VAL A 156 3.44 7.64 -13.01
C VAL A 156 2.70 8.89 -13.49
N GLU A 157 1.54 9.17 -12.92
CA GLU A 157 0.76 10.38 -13.21
C GLU A 157 1.17 11.54 -12.29
N THR A 158 1.53 11.25 -11.04
CA THR A 158 1.96 12.25 -10.05
C THR A 158 3.15 11.74 -9.25
N ASP A 159 4.14 12.60 -9.03
CA ASP A 159 5.27 12.36 -8.10
C ASP A 159 5.63 13.68 -7.41
N LEU A 160 5.07 13.88 -6.22
CA LEU A 160 5.33 15.05 -5.37
C LEU A 160 6.24 14.66 -4.22
N GLY A 161 7.12 15.56 -3.80
CA GLY A 161 7.91 15.39 -2.58
C GLY A 161 8.09 16.70 -1.81
N ARG A 162 8.36 16.61 -0.50
CA ARG A 162 8.63 17.77 0.37
C ARG A 162 10.10 18.23 0.35
N PHE A 163 10.97 17.54 -0.38
CA PHE A 163 12.39 17.89 -0.48
C PHE A 163 12.70 18.56 -1.82
N GLN A 164 13.18 19.80 -1.77
CA GLN A 164 13.78 20.50 -2.89
C GLN A 164 15.24 20.79 -2.57
N ARG A 165 16.18 20.23 -3.37
CA ARG A 165 17.63 20.54 -3.29
C ARG A 165 18.20 20.60 -1.85
N GLY A 166 17.82 19.66 -0.98
CA GLY A 166 18.33 19.59 0.39
C GLY A 166 17.70 20.55 1.42
N ARG A 167 16.65 21.30 1.06
CA ARG A 167 15.82 22.06 2.03
C ARG A 167 14.43 21.45 2.14
N ALA A 168 13.93 21.39 3.39
CA ALA A 168 12.55 21.02 3.67
C ALA A 168 11.61 22.13 3.16
N SER A 169 10.66 21.76 2.32
CA SER A 169 9.56 22.63 1.88
C SER A 169 8.31 22.34 2.73
N GLY A 170 7.61 23.41 3.14
CA GLY A 170 6.33 23.30 3.83
C GLY A 170 5.20 22.73 2.96
N ALA A 171 5.37 22.69 1.63
CA ALA A 171 4.42 22.11 0.67
C ALA A 171 5.04 20.99 -0.18
N LEU A 172 4.21 20.03 -0.59
CA LEU A 172 4.58 19.01 -1.58
C LEU A 172 4.74 19.66 -2.96
N VAL A 173 5.88 19.44 -3.61
CA VAL A 173 6.20 19.99 -4.94
C VAL A 173 6.55 18.88 -5.92
N HIS A 174 6.28 19.09 -7.21
CA HIS A 174 6.62 18.12 -8.25
C HIS A 174 8.14 17.86 -8.28
N ARG A 175 8.53 16.59 -8.20
CA ARG A 175 9.94 16.18 -8.27
C ARG A 175 10.47 16.15 -9.71
N TYR A 176 9.59 15.98 -10.68
CA TYR A 176 9.87 15.98 -12.11
C TYR A 176 8.76 16.74 -12.87
N LYS A 177 9.08 17.39 -13.99
CA LYS A 177 8.06 17.91 -14.91
C LYS A 177 7.29 16.72 -15.48
N VAL A 178 6.04 16.52 -15.07
CA VAL A 178 5.14 15.57 -15.72
C VAL A 178 4.78 16.18 -17.09
N PRO A 179 5.06 15.52 -18.23
CA PRO A 179 4.68 16.05 -19.53
C PRO A 179 3.16 16.25 -19.58
N ARG A 180 2.73 17.45 -19.99
CA ARG A 180 1.32 17.75 -20.25
C ARG A 180 0.89 16.91 -21.45
N VAL A 181 -0.10 16.04 -21.29
CA VAL A 181 -0.62 15.24 -22.41
C VAL A 181 -1.50 16.16 -23.28
N SER A 182 -0.87 16.89 -24.21
CA SER A 182 -1.56 17.44 -25.39
C SER A 182 -1.51 16.41 -26.51
N GLY A 183 -2.61 16.27 -27.24
CA GLY A 183 -2.83 15.20 -28.21
C GLY A 183 -1.78 15.06 -29.31
N ALA A 184 -1.84 13.87 -29.93
CA ALA A 184 -1.15 13.42 -31.14
C ALA A 184 0.38 13.31 -31.08
N GLY A 185 0.84 12.05 -30.97
CA GLY A 185 2.06 11.53 -31.58
C GLY A 185 3.40 12.19 -31.19
N ALA A 186 4.09 11.63 -30.19
CA ALA A 186 5.56 11.62 -30.14
C ALA A 186 6.07 10.64 -29.05
N ALA A 187 7.27 10.11 -29.31
CA ALA A 187 7.95 8.97 -28.68
C ALA A 187 7.97 8.92 -27.14
N ASP A 188 7.95 7.68 -26.64
CA ASP A 188 7.94 7.26 -25.23
C ASP A 188 9.20 7.70 -24.47
N PRO A 189 9.11 8.69 -23.56
CA PRO A 189 10.19 8.99 -22.64
C PRO A 189 9.96 8.18 -21.35
N ARG A 190 10.57 6.99 -21.36
CA ARG A 190 11.03 6.22 -20.18
C ARG A 190 9.92 5.46 -19.44
N SER A 191 9.82 4.19 -19.79
CA SER A 191 9.52 3.08 -18.89
C SER A 191 10.50 3.08 -17.70
N VAL A 192 10.30 3.95 -16.71
CA VAL A 192 11.03 3.84 -15.45
C VAL A 192 10.41 2.68 -14.69
N ALA A 193 10.96 1.48 -14.92
CA ALA A 193 10.78 0.40 -13.98
C ALA A 193 11.20 0.92 -12.59
N PRO A 194 10.34 0.82 -11.58
CA PRO A 194 10.64 1.35 -10.25
C PRO A 194 11.91 0.72 -9.69
N ARG A 195 13.00 1.49 -9.67
CA ARG A 195 14.26 1.11 -9.02
C ARG A 195 14.10 1.28 -7.51
N TRP A 196 13.91 0.17 -6.82
CA TRP A 196 13.88 0.14 -5.36
C TRP A 196 15.32 0.22 -4.79
N PRO A 197 15.60 1.07 -3.79
CA PRO A 197 16.85 0.98 -3.06
C PRO A 197 16.87 -0.33 -2.25
N ARG A 198 17.86 -1.19 -2.54
CA ARG A 198 18.15 -2.41 -1.79
C ARG A 198 18.62 -2.04 -0.39
N THR A 199 17.87 -2.41 0.64
CA THR A 199 18.42 -2.65 1.99
C THR A 199 17.56 -3.70 2.71
N ARG A 200 18.26 -4.63 3.36
CA ARG A 200 17.85 -5.98 3.80
C ARG A 200 16.97 -5.95 5.06
N VAL A 201 16.02 -6.89 5.19
CA VAL A 201 16.01 -8.03 6.14
C VAL A 201 14.98 -9.07 5.64
N TRP A 202 15.29 -10.34 5.89
CA TRP A 202 14.69 -11.59 5.42
C TRP A 202 13.95 -12.28 6.59
N ALA A 203 12.86 -13.01 6.33
CA ALA A 203 12.57 -14.35 6.90
C ALA A 203 11.30 -14.94 6.26
N GLY A 204 11.38 -16.21 5.82
CA GLY A 204 10.23 -17.02 5.38
C GLY A 204 10.30 -17.52 3.93
N LYS A 205 10.93 -18.69 3.72
CA LYS A 205 10.90 -19.43 2.44
C LYS A 205 9.46 -19.82 2.08
N VAL A 206 8.93 -19.32 0.96
CA VAL A 206 8.02 -20.06 0.05
C VAL A 206 8.26 -19.55 -1.39
N ARG A 207 8.72 -20.45 -2.28
CA ARG A 207 8.70 -20.37 -3.77
C ARG A 207 7.22 -20.49 -4.20
N THR A 208 6.62 -19.85 -5.22
CA THR A 208 6.99 -19.15 -6.46
C THR A 208 5.74 -18.44 -7.05
N ARG A 209 5.93 -17.35 -7.83
CA ARG A 209 5.00 -16.68 -8.83
C ARG A 209 4.03 -15.57 -8.33
N PRO A 210 3.64 -14.63 -9.24
CA PRO A 210 4.19 -13.27 -9.41
C PRO A 210 3.43 -12.17 -8.63
N PRO A 211 3.98 -10.94 -8.45
CA PRO A 211 3.38 -9.95 -7.56
C PRO A 211 2.47 -8.97 -8.30
N LEU A 212 1.19 -8.95 -7.93
CA LEU A 212 0.33 -7.78 -8.06
C LEU A 212 0.21 -7.12 -6.67
N MET A 213 0.14 -5.79 -6.68
CA MET A 213 -0.05 -4.86 -5.54
C MET A 213 1.22 -4.22 -4.94
N ARG A 214 1.12 -2.91 -4.67
CA ARG A 214 2.17 -1.99 -4.24
C ARG A 214 1.56 -0.83 -3.44
N TRP A 215 2.30 -0.13 -2.57
CA TRP A 215 2.63 -0.37 -1.16
C TRP A 215 2.72 1.04 -0.52
N LEU A 216 2.08 1.34 0.61
CA LEU A 216 2.36 2.55 1.39
C LEU A 216 3.63 2.32 2.21
N ARG A 217 4.66 3.19 2.22
CA ARG A 217 5.86 2.95 3.03
C ARG A 217 6.04 4.03 4.09
N CYS A 218 6.28 3.62 5.33
CA CYS A 218 6.75 4.49 6.40
C CYS A 218 8.23 4.25 6.69
N ARG A 219 9.01 5.32 6.94
CA ARG A 219 10.38 5.24 7.46
C ARG A 219 10.55 6.25 8.59
N ARG A 220 11.48 6.00 9.52
CA ARG A 220 11.92 6.99 10.52
C ARG A 220 13.25 7.58 10.09
N SER A 221 13.39 8.91 10.10
CA SER A 221 14.70 9.57 9.97
C SER A 221 15.47 9.40 11.28
N CYS A 222 16.71 8.94 11.15
CA CYS A 222 17.67 8.84 12.24
C CYS A 222 18.64 10.02 12.09
N GLU A 223 18.43 11.11 12.83
CA GLU A 223 19.46 12.14 13.05
C GLU A 223 20.34 11.68 14.20
N LEU A 224 21.58 11.31 13.87
CA LEU A 224 22.65 11.03 14.84
C LEU A 224 23.52 12.29 14.94
N GLU A 225 23.51 12.88 16.13
CA GLU A 225 24.40 13.96 16.56
C GLU A 225 25.86 13.60 16.37
N LEU A 226 26.55 14.46 15.61
CA LEU A 226 28.00 14.59 15.62
C LEU A 226 28.39 15.48 16.80
N MET A 227 28.89 14.92 17.90
CA MET A 227 29.92 15.58 18.72
C MET A 227 30.86 14.55 19.40
N GLY A 228 32.12 14.57 18.97
CA GLY A 228 33.27 14.73 19.86
C GLY A 228 33.59 13.65 20.90
N ARG A 229 34.38 12.67 20.48
CA ARG A 229 35.39 11.86 21.22
C ARG A 229 35.73 12.28 22.67
N SER A 230 35.86 11.29 23.56
CA SER A 230 37.16 11.02 24.25
C SER A 230 37.18 9.64 24.91
N THR A 231 38.33 8.98 24.76
CA THR A 231 38.69 7.62 25.17
C THR A 231 39.03 7.50 26.66
N ARG A 232 38.57 6.44 27.34
CA ARG A 232 39.36 5.56 28.26
C ARG A 232 38.49 4.44 28.87
N ALA A 233 38.85 3.20 28.59
CA ALA A 233 38.72 2.05 29.50
C ALA A 233 40.07 1.92 30.27
N PRO A 234 40.25 1.13 31.36
CA PRO A 234 39.56 -0.11 31.78
C PRO A 234 39.13 -0.04 33.27
N SER A 235 38.69 -1.03 34.06
CA SER A 235 38.78 -2.50 34.10
C SER A 235 37.79 -3.04 35.16
N ALA A 236 37.29 -4.27 34.96
CA ALA A 236 36.93 -5.32 35.93
C ALA A 236 36.28 -4.95 37.29
N THR A 237 35.04 -5.39 37.53
CA THR A 237 34.68 -6.40 38.55
C THR A 237 33.20 -6.84 38.39
N ALA A 238 32.97 -8.14 38.38
CA ALA A 238 31.70 -8.80 38.78
C ALA A 238 32.03 -9.63 40.04
N PRO A 239 31.09 -10.34 40.72
CA PRO A 239 29.62 -10.40 40.61
C PRO A 239 28.89 -10.29 41.98
N VAL A 240 27.57 -10.06 42.04
CA VAL A 240 26.72 -10.61 43.13
C VAL A 240 25.29 -10.90 42.63
N ARG A 241 24.78 -12.03 43.13
CA ARG A 241 23.54 -12.76 42.87
C ARG A 241 22.25 -12.14 43.46
N VAL A 242 21.15 -12.44 42.77
CA VAL A 242 19.85 -13.00 43.22
C VAL A 242 19.07 -12.30 44.36
N ALA A 243 17.86 -11.87 44.02
CA ALA A 243 16.60 -12.37 44.61
C ALA A 243 15.55 -12.45 43.50
#